data_AF-A0AA35WFP7-F1
#
_entry.id   AF-A0AA35WFP7-F1
#
_cell.length_a   1.000
_cell.length_b   1.000
_cell.length_c   1.000
_cell.angle_alpha   90.00
_cell.angle_beta   90.00
_cell.angle_gamma   90.00
#
_symmetry.space_group_name_H-M   'P 1'
#
loop_
_entity.id
_entity.type
_entity.pdbx_description
1 polymer ?
#
loop_
_entity_poly.entity_id
_entity_poly.type
_entity_poly.pdbx_seq_one_letter_code
_entity_poly.pdbx_strand_id
1 'polypeptide(L)'
;MSLPADRVLEYRRRADQMLEARKIKVVEYCLWSRPEFFSLLVVPDGDRRVVGRDGYDPEVRDNLAAGVDEVLTLAQDMGGIMEYCHGVGIKLHHLLGRELGVSRDALLDIKRALDPAGIMNPGKLTL
;
A
#
# COMPACT_ATOMS: atom_id res chain seq x y z
N MET A 1 0.57 7.29 0.05
CA MET A 1 1.39 7.04 -1.14
C MET A 1 1.99 8.36 -1.61
N SER A 2 3.04 8.35 -2.42
CA SER A 2 3.53 9.56 -3.08
C SER A 2 3.36 9.43 -4.60
N LEU A 3 2.96 10.50 -5.28
CA LEU A 3 2.68 10.53 -6.71
C LEU A 3 3.30 11.79 -7.34
N PRO A 4 3.68 11.78 -8.62
CA PRO A 4 3.96 13.01 -9.34
C PRO A 4 2.76 13.98 -9.26
N ALA A 5 3.01 15.27 -9.00
CA ALA A 5 1.95 16.24 -8.72
C ALA A 5 0.90 16.35 -9.84
N ASP A 6 1.33 16.22 -11.10
CA ASP A 6 0.48 16.24 -12.30
C ASP A 6 -0.42 14.99 -12.43
N ARG A 7 -0.14 13.93 -11.66
CA ARG A 7 -0.85 12.65 -11.70
C ARG A 7 -1.87 12.45 -10.59
N VAL A 8 -1.87 13.28 -9.56
CA VAL A 8 -2.71 13.13 -8.36
C VAL A 8 -4.21 13.06 -8.70
N LEU A 9 -4.70 13.97 -9.55
CA LEU A 9 -6.12 14.00 -9.91
C LEU A 9 -6.54 12.82 -10.79
N GLU A 10 -5.67 12.41 -11.72
CA GLU A 10 -5.89 11.24 -12.56
C GLU A 10 -5.91 9.96 -11.71
N TYR A 11 -4.96 9.84 -10.78
CA TYR A 11 -4.87 8.74 -9.84
C TYR A 11 -6.14 8.63 -9.00
N ARG A 12 -6.58 9.74 -8.39
CA ARG A 12 -7.80 9.79 -7.58
C ARG A 12 -9.00 9.25 -8.36
N ARG A 13 -9.23 9.74 -9.58
CA ARG A 13 -10.37 9.31 -10.41
C ARG A 13 -10.34 7.81 -10.70
N ARG A 14 -9.16 7.25 -11.00
CA ARG A 14 -9.00 5.82 -11.29
C ARG A 14 -9.14 4.97 -10.02
N ALA A 15 -8.57 5.41 -8.92
CA ALA A 15 -8.70 4.76 -7.61
C ALA A 15 -10.17 4.71 -7.16
N ASP A 16 -10.92 5.80 -7.31
CA ASP A 16 -12.37 5.84 -7.03
C ASP A 16 -13.11 4.75 -7.82
N GLN A 17 -12.87 4.65 -9.13
CA GLN A 17 -13.51 3.65 -9.99
C GLN A 17 -13.18 2.20 -9.58
N MET A 18 -11.93 1.93 -9.21
CA MET A 18 -11.48 0.60 -8.79
C MET A 18 -12.08 0.20 -7.43
N LEU A 19 -12.10 1.13 -6.48
CA LEU A 19 -12.64 0.88 -5.14
C LEU A 19 -14.17 0.74 -5.16
N GLU A 20 -14.87 1.58 -5.93
CA GLU A 20 -16.33 1.50 -6.10
C GLU A 20 -16.75 0.15 -6.72
N ALA A 21 -16.04 -0.31 -7.76
CA ALA A 21 -16.29 -1.62 -8.37
C ALA A 21 -16.15 -2.79 -7.37
N ARG A 22 -15.39 -2.59 -6.30
CA ARG A 22 -15.17 -3.55 -5.22
C ARG A 22 -16.07 -3.32 -3.99
N LYS A 23 -17.01 -2.37 -4.04
CA LYS A 23 -17.81 -1.96 -2.87
C LYS A 23 -16.91 -1.54 -1.70
N ILE A 24 -15.93 -0.69 -1.99
CA ILE A 24 -15.06 -0.05 -1.01
C ILE A 24 -15.28 1.45 -1.13
N LYS A 25 -15.63 2.08 -0.02
CA LYS A 25 -15.90 3.51 0.05
C LYS A 25 -14.65 4.27 0.50
N VAL A 26 -14.29 5.30 -0.25
CA VAL A 26 -13.34 6.31 0.23
C VAL A 26 -14.10 7.30 1.12
N VAL A 27 -13.65 7.46 2.36
CA VAL A 27 -14.28 8.37 3.32
C VAL A 27 -13.48 9.65 3.54
N GLU A 28 -12.19 9.64 3.20
CA GLU A 28 -11.32 10.80 3.34
C GLU A 28 -10.23 10.81 2.26
N TYR A 29 -9.89 12.02 1.81
CA TYR A 29 -8.73 12.32 0.99
C TYR A 29 -7.87 13.34 1.72
N CYS A 30 -6.56 13.13 1.76
CA CYS A 30 -5.64 14.04 2.44
C CYS A 30 -4.36 14.28 1.63
N LEU A 31 -3.87 15.50 1.74
CA LEU A 31 -2.58 15.95 1.22
C LEU A 31 -1.70 16.36 2.40
N TRP A 32 -0.47 15.86 2.44
CA TRP A 32 0.47 16.19 3.51
C TRP A 32 1.44 17.26 3.04
N SER A 33 1.11 18.53 3.29
CA SER A 33 1.94 19.72 2.95
C SER A 33 2.18 19.99 1.46
N ARG A 34 2.14 18.96 0.61
CA ARG A 34 2.43 19.01 -0.83
C ARG A 34 1.52 18.06 -1.60
N PRO A 35 1.21 18.36 -2.89
CA PRO A 35 0.30 17.55 -3.68
C PRO A 35 0.81 16.11 -3.88
N GLU A 36 2.12 15.90 -3.90
CA GLU A 36 2.70 14.57 -4.10
C GLU A 36 2.36 13.61 -2.95
N PHE A 37 2.23 14.10 -1.72
CA PHE A 37 1.96 13.27 -0.55
C PHE A 37 0.47 13.06 -0.35
N PHE A 38 -0.07 12.13 -1.12
CA PHE A 38 -1.48 11.81 -1.19
C PHE A 38 -1.86 10.60 -0.34
N SER A 39 -2.95 10.70 0.40
CA SER A 39 -3.53 9.57 1.12
C SER A 39 -5.05 9.53 0.99
N LEU A 40 -5.59 8.32 1.17
CA LEU A 40 -7.01 8.05 1.20
C LEU A 40 -7.31 7.16 2.39
N LEU A 41 -8.47 7.37 3.01
CA LEU A 41 -9.02 6.46 4.01
C LEU A 41 -10.18 5.71 3.38
N VAL A 42 -10.12 4.37 3.47
CA VAL A 42 -11.11 3.47 2.86
C VAL A 42 -11.77 2.58 3.89
N VAL A 43 -13.04 2.26 3.64
CA VAL A 43 -13.84 1.32 4.43
C VAL A 43 -14.66 0.44 3.49
N PRO A 44 -15.01 -0.79 3.88
CA PRO A 44 -15.99 -1.57 3.12
C PRO A 44 -17.33 -0.83 3.01
N ASP A 45 -17.95 -0.87 1.84
CA ASP A 45 -19.26 -0.30 1.58
C ASP A 45 -20.34 -1.34 1.93
N GLY A 46 -20.95 -1.19 3.10
CA GLY A 46 -21.97 -2.11 3.60
C GLY A 46 -22.13 -2.10 5.11
N ASP A 47 -23.20 -2.74 5.57
CA ASP A 47 -23.49 -2.84 7.00
C ASP A 47 -22.40 -3.65 7.70
N ARG A 48 -21.93 -3.12 8.83
CA ARG A 48 -20.72 -3.56 9.53
C ARG A 48 -20.99 -4.92 10.18
N ARG A 49 -20.99 -5.99 9.39
CA ARG A 49 -21.15 -7.37 9.88
C ARG A 49 -19.88 -7.77 10.62
N VAL A 50 -19.82 -7.38 11.88
CA VAL A 50 -18.81 -7.80 12.83
C VAL A 50 -18.99 -9.29 13.09
N VAL A 51 -18.08 -10.10 12.55
CA VAL A 51 -18.02 -11.54 12.81
C VAL A 51 -16.65 -11.85 13.42
N GLY A 52 -16.64 -12.36 14.65
CA GLY A 52 -15.41 -12.79 15.33
C GLY A 52 -14.58 -11.68 15.98
N ARG A 53 -13.37 -12.05 16.45
CA ARG A 53 -12.51 -11.22 17.31
C ARG A 53 -11.94 -9.98 16.62
N ASP A 54 -11.90 -9.98 15.29
CA ASP A 54 -11.22 -8.97 14.45
C ASP A 54 -12.18 -8.06 13.64
N GLY A 55 -13.50 -8.22 13.80
CA GLY A 55 -14.46 -7.19 13.39
C GLY A 55 -15.03 -7.24 11.96
N TYR A 56 -14.60 -8.17 11.10
CA TYR A 56 -15.15 -8.33 9.73
C TYR A 56 -15.20 -9.79 9.27
N ASP A 57 -16.19 -10.09 8.43
CA ASP A 57 -16.23 -11.29 7.60
C ASP A 57 -14.91 -11.45 6.80
N PRO A 58 -14.27 -12.64 6.80
CA PRO A 58 -13.08 -12.90 6.00
C PRO A 58 -13.18 -12.47 4.54
N GLU A 59 -14.33 -12.67 3.88
CA GLU A 59 -14.53 -12.28 2.49
C GLU A 59 -14.44 -10.76 2.31
N VAL A 60 -15.04 -10.00 3.25
CA VAL A 60 -14.97 -8.53 3.25
C VAL A 60 -13.54 -8.05 3.47
N ARG A 61 -12.80 -8.70 4.37
CA ARG A 61 -11.40 -8.37 4.65
C ARG A 61 -10.51 -8.63 3.44
N ASP A 62 -10.67 -9.78 2.79
CA ASP A 62 -9.84 -10.17 1.65
C ASP A 62 -10.15 -9.28 0.43
N ASN A 63 -11.42 -8.92 0.22
CA ASN A 63 -11.80 -7.95 -0.81
C ASN A 63 -11.24 -6.54 -0.54
N LEU A 64 -11.28 -6.08 0.72
CA LEU A 64 -10.64 -4.80 1.10
C LEU A 64 -9.13 -4.84 0.86
N ALA A 65 -8.45 -5.93 1.24
CA ALA A 65 -7.03 -6.09 1.04
C ALA A 65 -6.67 -6.06 -0.47
N ALA A 66 -7.43 -6.76 -1.31
CA ALA A 66 -7.25 -6.74 -2.76
C ALA A 66 -7.47 -5.36 -3.37
N GLY A 67 -8.50 -4.62 -2.92
CA GLY A 67 -8.74 -3.25 -3.40
C GLY A 67 -7.65 -2.27 -2.98
N VAL A 68 -7.12 -2.41 -1.75
CA VAL A 68 -5.96 -1.61 -1.29
C VAL A 68 -4.72 -1.94 -2.13
N ASP A 69 -4.46 -3.21 -2.38
CA ASP A 69 -3.32 -3.65 -3.19
C ASP A 69 -3.36 -3.09 -4.61
N GLU A 70 -4.54 -3.09 -5.21
CA GLU A 70 -4.78 -2.55 -6.55
C GLU A 70 -4.49 -1.05 -6.66
N VAL A 71 -4.97 -0.24 -5.71
CA VAL A 71 -4.73 1.21 -5.76
C VAL A 71 -3.27 1.55 -5.44
N LEU A 72 -2.59 0.77 -4.59
CA LEU A 72 -1.15 0.93 -4.36
C LEU A 72 -0.34 0.56 -5.60
N THR A 73 -0.71 -0.52 -6.29
CA THR A 73 -0.08 -0.93 -7.55
C THR A 73 -0.30 0.13 -8.64
N LEU A 74 -1.51 0.70 -8.73
CA LEU A 74 -1.80 1.81 -9.61
C LEU A 74 -0.88 3.01 -9.34
N ALA A 75 -0.59 3.31 -8.07
CA ALA A 75 0.31 4.41 -7.73
C ALA A 75 1.73 4.16 -8.30
N GLN A 76 2.23 2.94 -8.18
CA GLN A 76 3.51 2.53 -8.79
C GLN A 76 3.48 2.63 -10.31
N ASP A 77 2.40 2.16 -10.95
CA ASP A 77 2.23 2.22 -12.42
C ASP A 77 2.19 3.67 -12.94
N MET A 78 1.77 4.62 -12.10
CA MET A 78 1.73 6.05 -12.40
C MET A 78 3.03 6.79 -12.02
N GLY A 79 4.11 6.06 -11.72
CA GLY A 79 5.41 6.64 -11.38
C GLY A 79 5.53 7.15 -9.94
N GLY A 80 4.60 6.73 -9.06
CA GLY A 80 4.63 7.00 -7.63
C GLY A 80 5.18 5.84 -6.81
N ILE A 81 4.99 5.93 -5.49
CA ILE A 81 5.34 4.91 -4.50
C ILE A 81 4.17 4.64 -3.55
N MET A 82 4.03 3.41 -3.10
CA MET A 82 2.97 2.88 -2.23
C MET A 82 2.92 3.58 -0.86
N GLU A 83 4.06 4.01 -0.33
CA GLU A 83 4.21 4.45 1.06
C GLU A 83 5.24 5.60 1.15
N TYR A 84 5.00 6.61 2.00
CA TYR A 84 5.93 7.74 2.18
C TYR A 84 6.24 8.10 3.65
N CYS A 85 5.53 7.56 4.65
CA CYS A 85 5.65 8.01 6.04
C CYS A 85 5.66 6.91 7.11
N HIS A 86 4.98 5.78 6.90
CA HIS A 86 4.86 4.69 7.87
C HIS A 86 5.92 3.60 7.71
N GLY A 87 6.52 3.51 6.53
CA GLY A 87 7.34 2.38 6.10
C GLY A 87 6.52 1.18 5.59
N VAL A 88 7.22 0.29 4.90
CA VAL A 88 6.64 -0.87 4.18
C VAL A 88 6.27 -2.02 5.12
N GLY A 89 7.11 -2.26 6.13
CA GLY A 89 6.95 -3.37 7.07
C GLY A 89 6.82 -4.72 6.35
N ILE A 90 6.05 -5.62 6.94
CA ILE A 90 5.68 -6.92 6.33
C ILE A 90 4.45 -6.76 5.42
N LYS A 91 3.56 -5.82 5.75
CA LYS A 91 2.27 -5.61 5.07
C LYS A 91 2.40 -5.28 3.58
N LEU A 92 3.37 -4.44 3.23
CA LEU A 92 3.57 -3.97 1.85
C LEU A 92 4.79 -4.62 1.19
N HIS A 93 5.32 -5.66 1.83
CA HIS A 93 6.55 -6.33 1.44
C HIS A 93 6.53 -6.83 -0.02
N HIS A 94 5.40 -7.39 -0.44
CA HIS A 94 5.21 -7.96 -1.77
C HIS A 94 5.26 -6.92 -2.90
N LEU A 95 5.00 -5.64 -2.60
CA LEU A 95 5.08 -4.54 -3.56
C LEU A 95 6.49 -3.89 -3.61
N LEU A 96 7.34 -4.16 -2.62
CA LEU A 96 8.67 -3.55 -2.50
C LEU A 96 9.60 -3.91 -3.66
N GLY A 97 9.49 -5.13 -4.20
CA GLY A 97 10.30 -5.58 -5.33
C GLY A 97 10.08 -4.72 -6.59
N ARG A 98 8.83 -4.31 -6.85
CA ARG A 98 8.48 -3.43 -7.97
C ARG A 98 9.07 -2.04 -7.81
N GLU A 99 9.05 -1.53 -6.57
CA GLU A 99 9.49 -0.17 -6.26
C GLU A 99 11.00 0.00 -6.24
N LEU A 100 11.73 -0.97 -5.68
CA LEU A 100 13.19 -0.89 -5.59
C LEU A 100 13.88 -1.27 -6.90
N GLY A 101 13.27 -2.12 -7.73
CA GLY A 101 13.87 -2.62 -8.96
C GLY A 101 15.28 -3.15 -8.72
N VAL A 102 16.23 -2.70 -9.53
CA VAL A 102 17.66 -3.09 -9.45
C VAL A 102 18.33 -2.71 -8.14
N SER A 103 17.85 -1.68 -7.44
CA SER A 103 18.43 -1.22 -6.16
C SER A 103 18.20 -2.22 -5.02
N ARG A 104 17.30 -3.19 -5.21
CA ARG A 104 16.98 -4.22 -4.22
C ARG A 104 18.21 -5.07 -3.87
N ASP A 105 19.01 -5.47 -4.86
CA ASP A 105 20.14 -6.37 -4.63
C ASP A 105 21.21 -5.70 -3.77
N ALA A 106 21.48 -4.41 -4.01
CA ALA A 106 22.38 -3.62 -3.17
C ALA A 106 21.89 -3.53 -1.70
N LEU A 107 20.58 -3.34 -1.48
CA LEU A 107 20.01 -3.31 -0.14
C LEU A 107 20.08 -4.68 0.55
N LEU A 108 19.90 -5.77 -0.20
CA LEU A 108 20.06 -7.13 0.30
C LEU A 108 21.51 -7.40 0.71
N ASP A 109 22.49 -6.94 -0.06
CA ASP A 109 23.90 -7.10 0.26
C ASP A 109 24.29 -6.33 1.52
N ILE A 110 23.78 -5.10 1.69
CA ILE A 110 23.94 -4.34 2.95
C ILE A 110 23.32 -5.12 4.13
N LYS A 111 22.09 -5.63 3.97
CA LYS A 111 21.41 -6.38 5.03
C LYS A 111 22.17 -7.65 5.42
N ARG A 112 22.71 -8.40 4.45
CA ARG A 112 23.52 -9.61 4.72
C ARG A 112 24.85 -9.28 5.39
N ALA A 113 25.49 -8.17 5.01
CA ALA A 113 26.74 -7.75 5.63
C ALA A 113 26.54 -7.35 7.10
N LEU A 114 25.41 -6.71 7.42
CA LEU A 114 25.09 -6.26 8.78
C LEU A 114 24.45 -7.35 9.65
N ASP A 115 23.68 -8.27 9.05
CA ASP A 115 22.95 -9.32 9.76
C ASP A 115 23.14 -10.69 9.08
N PRO A 116 24.35 -11.25 9.14
CA PRO A 116 24.66 -12.53 8.48
C PRO A 116 23.88 -13.72 9.08
N ALA A 117 23.40 -13.60 10.33
CA ALA A 117 22.59 -14.61 10.98
C ALA A 117 21.08 -14.45 10.72
N GLY A 118 20.65 -13.37 10.07
CA GLY A 118 19.25 -13.10 9.76
C GLY A 118 18.35 -12.87 10.99
N ILE A 119 18.91 -12.44 12.12
CA ILE A 119 18.16 -12.30 13.39
C ILE A 119 17.61 -10.89 13.62
N MET A 120 18.11 -9.89 12.88
CA MET A 120 17.66 -8.51 13.01
C MET A 120 16.38 -8.29 12.20
N ASN A 121 15.24 -8.62 12.83
CA ASN A 121 13.89 -8.33 12.33
C ASN A 121 13.54 -9.10 11.03
N PRO A 122 13.50 -10.45 11.09
CA PRO A 122 13.28 -11.29 9.92
C PRO A 122 11.93 -11.04 9.25
N GLY A 123 11.89 -11.19 7.93
CA GLY A 123 10.72 -10.94 7.08
C GLY A 123 10.56 -9.48 6.62
N LYS A 124 11.47 -8.57 6.98
CA LYS A 124 11.45 -7.17 6.50
C LYS A 124 12.52 -6.97 5.43
N LEU A 125 12.22 -6.15 4.42
CA LEU A 125 13.15 -5.83 3.32
C LEU A 125 13.67 -7.05 2.53
N THR A 126 12.91 -8.14 2.47
CA THR A 126 13.21 -9.36 1.68
C THR A 126 14.24 -10.33 2.29
N LEU A 127 14.48 -10.24 3.61
CA LEU A 127 15.18 -11.25 4.43
C LEU A 127 14.46 -11.46 5.78
#